data_AF-A0A848ZHN4-F1
#
_entry.id   AF-A0A848ZHN4-F1
#
_cell.length_a   1.000
_cell.length_b   1.000
_cell.length_c   1.000
_cell.angle_alpha   90.00
_cell.angle_beta   90.00
_cell.angle_gamma   90.00
#
_symmetry.space_group_name_H-M   'P 1'
#
loop_
_entity.id
_entity.type
_entity.pdbx_description
1 polymer ?
#
loop_
_entity_poly.entity_id
_entity_poly.type
_entity_poly.pdbx_seq_one_letter_code
_entity_poly.pdbx_strand_id
1 'polypeptide(L)' 'MEKTFRNYDQSDIKAAVREHYCKMRQNQTLDYVHRMHKKYLNFDKPMPLWEAMEHLNNLIDVSDPDLDLPNVQHLIQSAE' A
#
# COMPACT_ATOMS: atom_id res chain seq x y z
N MET A 1 -2.03 19.92 20.54
CA MET A 1 -3.14 19.18 19.93
C MET A 1 -2.68 17.76 19.72
N GLU A 2 -3.42 16.78 20.22
CA GLU A 2 -3.10 15.37 20.07
C GLU A 2 -3.26 14.96 18.61
N LYS A 3 -2.31 14.20 18.06
CA LYS A 3 -2.37 13.74 16.67
C LYS A 3 -3.41 12.61 16.59
N THR A 4 -4.45 12.78 15.78
CA THR A 4 -5.41 11.72 15.48
C THR A 4 -4.91 10.92 14.29
N PHE A 5 -4.64 9.63 14.48
CA PHE A 5 -4.23 8.72 13.41
C PHE A 5 -5.43 8.15 12.67
N ARG A 6 -5.23 7.74 11.42
CA ARG A 6 -6.25 7.08 10.56
C ARG A 6 -7.53 7.90 10.45
N ASN A 7 -7.42 9.22 10.36
CA ASN A 7 -8.60 10.07 10.24
C ASN A 7 -9.13 10.03 8.80
N TYR A 8 -10.30 9.40 8.60
CA TYR A 8 -10.98 9.28 7.30
C TYR A 8 -12.13 10.29 7.08
N ASP A 9 -12.36 11.20 8.04
CA ASP A 9 -13.41 12.23 7.99
C ASP A 9 -12.86 13.66 7.84
N GLN A 10 -11.55 13.88 7.98
CA GLN A 10 -10.92 15.18 7.79
C GLN A 10 -10.94 15.64 6.32
N SER A 11 -11.13 16.94 6.10
CA SER A 11 -11.11 17.57 4.76
C SER A 11 -9.82 17.31 3.98
N ASP A 12 -8.74 17.01 4.71
CA ASP A 12 -7.38 16.92 4.19
C ASP A 12 -6.99 15.50 3.77
N ILE A 13 -7.91 14.52 3.87
CA ILE A 13 -7.68 13.22 3.25
C ILE A 13 -7.54 13.46 1.77
N LYS A 14 -6.32 13.23 1.30
CA LYS A 14 -5.96 13.38 -0.10
C LYS A 14 -7.00 12.66 -0.93
N ALA A 15 -7.59 13.37 -1.90
CA ALA A 15 -8.55 12.79 -2.84
C ALA A 15 -8.06 11.45 -3.44
N ALA A 16 -6.74 11.30 -3.55
CA ALA A 16 -6.05 10.08 -3.92
C ALA A 16 -6.37 8.86 -3.03
N VAL A 17 -6.43 9.00 -1.69
CA VAL A 17 -6.77 7.89 -0.76
C VAL A 17 -8.22 7.45 -1.01
N ARG A 18 -9.14 8.42 -1.10
CA ARG A 18 -10.57 8.15 -1.36
C ARG A 18 -10.76 7.47 -2.71
N GLU A 19 -10.11 7.99 -3.74
CA GLU A 19 -10.16 7.44 -5.10
C GLU A 19 -9.55 6.04 -5.16
N HIS A 20 -8.44 5.80 -4.45
CA HIS A 20 -7.81 4.49 -4.33
C HIS A 20 -8.80 3.46 -3.77
N TYR A 21 -9.43 3.75 -2.62
CA TYR A 21 -10.42 2.85 -2.03
C TYR A 21 -11.68 2.71 -2.89
N CYS A 22 -12.11 3.76 -3.59
CA CYS A 22 -13.22 3.70 -4.53
C CYS A 22 -12.94 2.71 -5.66
N LYS A 23 -11.79 2.84 -6.32
CA LYS A 23 -11.33 1.93 -7.38
C LYS A 23 -11.17 0.51 -6.86
N MET A 24 -10.61 0.33 -5.66
CA MET A 24 -10.45 -0.98 -5.06
C MET A 24 -11.82 -1.66 -4.86
N ARG A 25 -12.78 -0.97 -4.25
CA ARG A 25 -14.13 -1.51 -4.03
C ARG A 25 -14.89 -1.82 -5.31
N GLN A 26 -14.66 -1.06 -6.39
CA GLN A 26 -15.28 -1.28 -7.68
C GLN A 26 -14.70 -2.49 -8.42
N ASN A 27 -13.40 -2.75 -8.29
CA ASN A 27 -12.67 -3.66 -9.18
C ASN A 27 -12.22 -4.97 -8.52
N GLN A 28 -12.22 -5.07 -7.19
CA GLN A 28 -11.88 -6.30 -6.46
C GLN A 28 -13.04 -7.31 -6.51
N THR A 29 -13.22 -7.98 -7.64
CA THR A 29 -14.21 -9.04 -7.84
C THR A 29 -13.61 -10.44 -7.61
N LEU A 30 -14.47 -11.46 -7.44
CA LEU A 30 -14.02 -12.86 -7.31
C LEU A 30 -13.15 -13.28 -8.50
N ASP A 31 -13.56 -12.92 -9.71
CA ASP A 31 -12.81 -13.22 -10.95
C ASP A 31 -11.45 -12.53 -10.98
N TYR A 32 -11.37 -11.28 -10.51
CA TYR A 32 -10.11 -10.56 -10.39
C TYR A 32 -9.16 -11.27 -9.42
N VAL A 33 -9.65 -11.66 -8.23
CA VAL A 33 -8.87 -12.35 -7.21
C VAL A 33 -8.35 -13.70 -7.72
N HIS A 34 -9.20 -14.52 -8.35
CA HIS A 34 -8.77 -15.79 -8.96
C HIS A 34 -7.67 -15.59 -10.01
N ARG A 35 -7.77 -14.54 -10.84
CA ARG A 35 -6.74 -14.21 -11.83
C ARG A 35 -5.43 -13.77 -11.17
N MET A 36 -5.48 -12.97 -10.11
CA MET A 36 -4.29 -12.55 -9.36
C MET A 36 -3.61 -13.73 -8.66
N HIS A 37 -4.39 -14.66 -8.09
CA HIS A 37 -3.86 -15.89 -7.50
C HIS A 37 -3.10 -16.72 -8.54
N LYS A 38 -3.71 -16.98 -9.70
CA LYS A 38 -3.05 -17.70 -10.80
C LYS A 38 -1.77 -17.00 -11.27
N LYS A 39 -1.73 -15.66 -11.21
CA LYS A 39 -0.59 -14.86 -11.67
C LYS A 39 0.58 -14.84 -10.68
N TYR A 40 0.31 -14.67 -9.38
CA TYR A 40 1.35 -14.35 -8.40
C TYR A 40 1.76 -15.52 -7.50
N LEU A 41 0.92 -16.57 -7.35
CA LEU A 41 1.24 -17.72 -6.50
C LEU A 41 2.11 -18.78 -7.20
N ASN A 42 2.75 -18.43 -8.31
CA ASN A 42 3.74 -19.27 -8.98
C ASN A 42 5.17 -19.03 -8.47
N PHE A 43 5.41 -17.92 -7.75
CA PHE A 43 6.70 -17.52 -7.19
C PHE A 43 7.87 -17.57 -8.20
N ASP A 44 7.62 -17.17 -9.44
CA ASP A 44 8.57 -17.24 -10.56
C ASP A 44 9.64 -16.14 -10.59
N LYS A 45 9.71 -15.32 -9.54
CA LYS A 45 10.60 -14.15 -9.41
C LYS A 45 11.39 -14.21 -8.10
N PRO A 46 12.46 -15.01 -8.03
CA PRO A 46 13.31 -15.04 -6.85
C PRO A 46 14.07 -13.71 -6.70
N MET A 47 14.17 -13.21 -5.47
CA MET A 47 14.85 -11.94 -5.16
C MET A 47 15.42 -11.99 -3.72
N PRO A 48 16.65 -11.51 -3.48
CA PRO A 48 17.17 -11.31 -2.14
C PRO A 48 16.34 -10.29 -1.35
N LEU A 49 16.24 -10.47 -0.03
CA LEU A 49 15.44 -9.59 0.84
C LEU A 49 15.84 -8.12 0.72
N TRP A 50 17.14 -7.83 0.66
CA TRP A 50 17.65 -6.46 0.57
C TRP A 50 17.25 -5.78 -0.75
N GLU A 51 17.30 -6.51 -1.87
CA GLU A 51 16.85 -6.00 -3.17
C GLU A 51 15.34 -5.70 -3.15
N ALA A 52 14.54 -6.55 -2.49
CA ALA A 52 13.12 -6.30 -2.29
C ALA A 52 12.85 -5.03 -1.46
N MET A 53 13.66 -4.78 -0.43
CA MET A 53 13.59 -3.55 0.36
C MET A 53 13.98 -2.31 -0.45
N GLU A 54 14.99 -2.42 -1.32
CA GLU A 54 15.41 -1.31 -2.18
C GLU A 54 14.30 -0.85 -3.13
N HIS A 55 13.48 -1.77 -3.64
CA HIS A 55 12.31 -1.42 -4.44
C HIS A 55 11.29 -0.54 -3.67
N LEU A 56 11.20 -0.68 -2.35
CA LEU A 56 10.29 0.11 -1.51
C LEU A 56 10.76 1.57 -1.34
N ASN A 57 11.98 1.93 -1.72
CA ASN A 57 12.40 3.34 -1.80
C ASN A 57 11.55 4.15 -2.80
N ASN A 58 11.03 3.48 -3.83
CA ASN A 58 10.28 4.12 -4.92
C ASN A 58 8.76 3.92 -4.76
N LEU A 59 8.30 3.34 -3.66
CA LEU A 59 6.89 3.09 -3.39
C LEU A 59 6.41 4.01 -2.27
N ILE A 60 5.40 4.83 -2.56
CA ILE A 60 4.61 5.57 -1.56
C ILE A 60 3.23 4.92 -1.52
N ASP A 61 2.76 4.54 -0.32
CA ASP A 61 1.44 3.92 -0.17
C ASP A 61 0.32 4.97 -0.21
N VAL A 62 -0.33 5.07 -1.36
CA VAL A 62 -1.44 6.01 -1.60
C VAL A 62 -2.70 5.69 -0.78
N SER A 63 -2.78 4.50 -0.17
CA SER A 63 -3.91 4.10 0.65
C SER A 63 -3.78 4.53 2.12
N ASP A 64 -2.59 4.94 2.55
CA ASP A 64 -2.33 5.38 3.92
C ASP A 64 -2.68 6.88 4.09
N PRO A 65 -3.61 7.24 5.00
CA PRO A 65 -3.97 8.63 5.23
C PRO A 65 -2.94 9.39 6.09
N ASP A 66 -2.04 8.69 6.78
CA ASP A 66 -1.16 9.27 7.79
C ASP A 66 0.25 9.57 7.25
N LEU A 67 0.64 8.97 6.13
CA LEU A 67 2.03 8.90 5.65
C LEU A 67 2.16 9.21 4.15
N ASP A 68 3.23 9.90 3.77
CA ASP A 68 3.57 10.25 2.36
C ASP A 68 5.06 10.02 2.07
N LEU A 69 5.67 9.09 2.82
CA LEU A 69 7.09 8.78 2.77
C LEU A 69 7.30 7.47 2.01
N PRO A 70 8.51 7.22 1.47
CA PRO A 70 8.86 5.93 0.92
C PRO A 70 8.61 4.79 1.91
N ASN A 71 7.97 3.71 1.45
CA ASN A 71 7.48 2.63 2.30
C ASN A 71 8.60 1.86 3.01
N VAL A 72 9.84 1.95 2.52
CA VAL A 72 11.03 1.44 3.22
C VAL A 72 11.21 2.06 4.61
N GLN A 73 10.82 3.32 4.81
CA GLN A 73 10.94 3.98 6.11
C GLN A 73 9.95 3.36 7.10
N HIS A 74 8.73 3.08 6.67
CA HIS A 74 7.73 2.39 7.48
C HIS A 74 8.15 0.96 7.81
N LEU A 75 8.79 0.27 6.86
CA LEU A 75 9.35 -1.05 7.10
C LEU A 75 10.37 -1.03 8.24
N ILE A 76 11.33 -0.11 8.22
CA ILE A 76 12.36 0.00 9.27
C ILE A 76 11.72 0.43 10.60
N GLN A 77 10.86 1.45 10.60
CA GLN A 77 10.16 1.93 11.80
C GLN A 77 9.29 0.86 12.48
N SER A 78 8.77 -0.10 11.71
CA SER A 78 7.97 -1.21 12.26
C SER A 78 8.84 -2.33 12.83
N ALA A 79 10.10 -2.41 12.42
CA ALA A 79 11.04 -3.43 12.88
C ALA A 79 11.75 -3.03 14.19
N GLU A 80 11.99 -1.73 14.38
CA GLU A 80 12.53 -1.14 15.62
C GLU A 80 11.47 -1.03 16.73
#